data_AF-A0A6A4WZC3-F1
#
_entry.id   AF-A0A6A4WZC3-F1
#
_cell.length_a   1.000
_cell.length_b   1.000
_cell.length_c   1.000
_cell.angle_alpha   90.00
_cell.angle_beta   90.00
_cell.angle_gamma   90.00
#
_symmetry.space_group_name_H-M   'P 1'
#
loop_
_entity.id
_entity.type
_entity.pdbx_description
1 polymer ?
#
loop_
_entity_poly.entity_id
_entity_poly.type
_entity_poly.pdbx_seq_one_letter_code
_entity_poly.pdbx_strand_id
1 'polypeptide(L)'
;MEVRWARLVVAAAVAAVARPSPAPLGTGVDCELPARVRDNILRYQPQVDRIIEAALGDRHRHAAYDGLEDFVERFGARPSGSDELEAAIDFMKKKDEGDGFKVGKS
;
A
#
# COMPACT_ATOMS: atom_id res chain seq x y z
N MET A 1 19.38 32.09 -24.88
CA MET A 1 20.43 31.77 -23.89
C MET A 1 19.75 31.44 -22.56
N GLU A 2 18.87 30.43 -22.52
CA GLU A 2 17.85 30.31 -21.44
C GLU A 2 17.48 28.85 -21.05
N VAL A 3 18.33 27.85 -21.32
CA VAL A 3 17.97 26.44 -21.04
C VAL A 3 18.97 25.70 -20.15
N ARG A 4 20.02 26.39 -19.69
CA ARG A 4 21.05 25.81 -18.81
C ARG A 4 20.73 25.93 -17.32
N TRP A 5 19.91 26.89 -16.93
CA TRP A 5 19.59 27.17 -15.53
C TRP A 5 18.41 26.33 -15.00
N ALA A 6 17.41 26.04 -15.84
CA ALA A 6 16.25 25.24 -15.43
C ALA A 6 16.60 23.79 -15.03
N ARG A 7 17.64 23.20 -15.65
CA ARG A 7 18.11 21.84 -15.33
C ARG A 7 18.78 21.73 -13.95
N LEU A 8 19.36 22.83 -13.46
CA LEU A 8 20.04 22.84 -12.15
C LEU A 8 19.05 22.89 -10.98
N VAL A 9 17.88 23.51 -11.16
CA VAL A 9 16.90 23.65 -10.08
C VAL A 9 16.16 22.33 -9.82
N VAL A 10 15.86 21.55 -10.86
CA VAL A 10 15.17 20.25 -10.71
C VAL A 10 16.06 19.20 -10.02
N ALA A 11 17.38 19.22 -10.26
CA ALA A 11 18.31 18.28 -9.63
C ALA A 11 18.44 18.50 -8.10
N ALA A 12 18.30 19.75 -7.62
CA ALA A 12 18.45 20.08 -6.20
C ALA A 12 17.24 19.66 -5.35
N ALA A 13 16.03 19.60 -5.93
CA ALA A 13 14.82 19.27 -5.17
C ALA A 13 14.66 17.77 -4.87
N VAL A 14 15.26 16.87 -5.68
CA VAL A 14 15.21 15.41 -5.45
C VAL A 14 16.10 14.98 -4.27
N ALA A 15 17.14 15.75 -3.94
CA ALA A 15 18.05 15.43 -2.86
C ALA A 15 17.44 15.66 -1.45
N ALA A 16 16.45 16.55 -1.31
CA ALA A 16 15.93 16.97 0.00
C ALA A 16 14.81 16.07 0.57
N VAL A 17 14.31 15.09 -0.20
CA VAL A 17 13.33 14.07 0.26
C VAL A 17 13.97 12.69 0.45
N ALA A 18 15.30 12.59 0.32
CA ALA A 18 16.02 11.38 0.68
C ALA A 18 15.92 11.17 2.21
N ARG A 19 14.86 10.49 2.64
CA ARG A 19 14.75 9.95 4.00
C ARG A 19 16.05 9.18 4.29
N PRO A 20 16.74 9.45 5.41
CA PRO A 20 17.85 8.60 5.80
C PRO A 20 17.31 7.18 5.89
N SER A 21 17.91 6.28 5.11
CA SER A 21 17.64 4.84 5.22
C SER A 21 17.78 4.46 6.69
N PRO A 22 16.86 3.68 7.28
CA PRO A 22 17.12 3.08 8.58
C PRO A 22 18.46 2.32 8.48
N ALA A 23 19.23 2.37 9.57
CA ALA A 23 20.57 1.82 9.69
C ALA A 23 20.68 0.40 9.08
N PRO A 24 21.84 0.03 8.50
CA PRO A 24 22.03 -1.31 7.95
C PRO A 24 21.77 -2.33 9.06
N LEU A 25 20.77 -3.19 8.86
CA LEU A 25 20.51 -4.33 9.72
C LEU A 25 21.76 -5.23 9.66
N GLY A 26 22.42 -5.40 10.80
CA GLY A 26 23.49 -6.36 11.12
C GLY A 26 24.24 -7.01 9.94
N THR A 27 25.49 -6.60 9.75
CA THR A 27 26.46 -7.26 8.86
C THR A 27 26.87 -8.63 9.44
N GLY A 28 26.11 -9.68 9.16
CA GLY A 28 26.42 -11.03 9.63
C GLY A 28 25.53 -12.14 9.08
N VAL A 29 24.75 -11.86 8.03
CA VAL A 29 24.00 -12.87 7.29
C VAL A 29 24.33 -12.62 5.83
N ASP A 30 24.82 -13.63 5.12
CA ASP A 30 24.92 -13.57 3.66
C ASP A 30 23.50 -13.32 3.12
N CYS A 31 23.22 -12.06 2.75
CA CYS A 31 21.93 -11.62 2.20
C CYS A 31 21.71 -12.12 0.76
N GLU A 32 22.53 -13.05 0.28
CA GLU A 32 22.39 -13.66 -1.02
C GLU A 32 21.49 -14.89 -0.95
N LEU A 33 20.24 -14.70 -1.36
CA LEU A 33 19.34 -15.81 -1.63
C LEU A 33 19.97 -16.74 -2.69
N PRO A 34 19.91 -18.07 -2.51
CA PRO A 34 20.32 -19.02 -3.55
C PRO A 34 19.63 -18.70 -4.88
N ALA A 35 20.35 -18.83 -6.00
CA ALA A 35 19.84 -18.44 -7.33
C ALA A 35 18.45 -19.04 -7.63
N ARG A 36 18.26 -20.32 -7.31
CA ARG A 36 16.96 -21.01 -7.46
C ARG A 36 15.81 -20.33 -6.71
N VAL A 37 16.05 -19.83 -5.51
CA VAL A 37 15.03 -19.15 -4.70
C VAL A 37 14.72 -17.77 -5.29
N ARG A 38 15.76 -17.04 -5.70
CA ARG A 38 15.63 -15.76 -6.39
C ARG A 38 14.81 -15.89 -7.67
N ASP A 39 15.11 -16.88 -8.51
CA ASP A 39 14.41 -17.13 -9.77
C ASP A 39 12.95 -17.52 -9.53
N ASN A 40 12.67 -18.28 -8.46
CA ASN A 40 11.31 -18.63 -8.09
C ASN A 40 10.50 -17.39 -7.69
N ILE A 41 11.09 -16.46 -6.91
CA ILE A 41 10.45 -15.20 -6.52
C ILE A 41 10.22 -14.31 -7.75
N LEU A 42 11.24 -14.10 -8.57
CA LEU A 42 11.17 -13.22 -9.75
C LEU A 42 10.16 -13.70 -10.79
N ARG A 43 9.88 -15.01 -10.84
CA ARG A 43 8.83 -15.55 -11.71
C ARG A 43 7.44 -14.96 -11.43
N TYR A 44 7.17 -14.48 -10.22
CA TYR A 44 5.88 -13.86 -9.86
C TYR A 44 5.79 -12.37 -10.20
N GLN A 45 6.87 -11.75 -10.67
CA GLN A 45 6.90 -10.31 -10.96
C GLN A 45 5.74 -9.87 -11.88
N PRO A 46 5.38 -10.57 -12.97
CA PRO A 46 4.27 -10.15 -13.84
C PRO A 46 2.89 -10.21 -13.16
N GLN A 47 2.72 -11.02 -12.11
CA GLN A 47 1.50 -11.06 -11.30
C GLN A 47 1.47 -9.89 -10.33
N VAL A 48 2.62 -9.61 -9.69
CA VAL A 48 2.79 -8.46 -8.79
C VAL A 48 2.53 -7.16 -9.54
N ASP A 49 3.13 -6.99 -10.72
CA ASP A 49 2.96 -5.79 -11.54
C ASP A 49 1.49 -5.56 -11.92
N ARG A 50 0.77 -6.63 -12.28
CA ARG A 50 -0.69 -6.56 -12.56
C ARG A 50 -1.51 -6.15 -11.34
N ILE A 51 -1.16 -6.64 -10.14
CA ILE A 51 -1.85 -6.24 -8.90
C ILE A 51 -1.58 -4.76 -8.60
N ILE A 52 -0.33 -4.32 -8.74
CA ILE A 52 0.06 -2.92 -8.52
C ILE A 52 -0.67 -2.02 -9.51
N GLU A 53 -0.69 -2.38 -10.80
CA GLU A 53 -1.40 -1.63 -11.83
C GLU A 53 -2.92 -1.60 -11.56
N ALA A 54 -3.52 -2.72 -11.16
CA ALA A 54 -4.93 -2.75 -10.82
C ALA A 54 -5.26 -1.87 -9.59
N ALA A 55 -4.40 -1.85 -8.57
CA ALA A 55 -4.62 -1.07 -7.35
C ALA A 55 -4.35 0.44 -7.53
N LEU A 56 -3.31 0.80 -8.28
CA LEU A 56 -2.87 2.19 -8.44
C LEU A 56 -3.33 2.86 -9.73
N GLY A 57 -3.83 2.07 -10.69
CA GLY A 57 -4.41 2.58 -11.93
C GLY A 57 -5.71 3.33 -11.70
N ASP A 58 -6.15 4.07 -12.73
CA ASP A 58 -7.20 5.09 -12.62
C ASP A 58 -8.51 4.59 -11.99
N ARG A 59 -8.89 3.33 -12.22
CA ARG A 59 -10.18 2.79 -11.76
C ARG A 59 -10.26 2.59 -10.24
N HIS A 60 -9.16 2.30 -9.55
CA HIS A 60 -9.15 1.95 -8.13
C HIS A 60 -8.24 2.83 -7.27
N ARG A 61 -7.54 3.78 -7.88
CA ARG A 61 -6.59 4.68 -7.23
C ARG A 61 -7.12 5.38 -5.96
N HIS A 62 -8.42 5.70 -5.93
CA HIS A 62 -9.07 6.40 -4.83
C HIS A 62 -9.85 5.48 -3.89
N ALA A 63 -10.09 4.22 -4.27
CA ALA A 63 -11.01 3.33 -3.57
C ALA A 63 -10.68 3.12 -2.09
N ALA A 64 -9.40 3.14 -1.73
CA ALA A 64 -8.97 3.04 -0.33
C ALA A 64 -9.29 4.29 0.49
N TYR A 65 -9.11 5.48 -0.09
CA TYR A 65 -9.41 6.75 0.58
C TYR A 65 -10.91 7.00 0.62
N ASP A 66 -11.63 6.73 -0.47
CA ASP A 66 -13.10 6.84 -0.53
C ASP A 66 -13.75 5.89 0.49
N GLY A 67 -13.24 4.65 0.59
CA GLY A 67 -13.70 3.70 1.59
C GLY A 67 -13.40 4.14 3.03
N LEU A 68 -12.25 4.79 3.27
CA LEU A 68 -11.92 5.35 4.58
C LEU A 68 -12.82 6.55 4.93
N GLU A 69 -13.06 7.45 3.98
CA GLU A 69 -13.95 8.60 4.13
C GLU A 69 -15.36 8.13 4.51
N ASP A 70 -15.97 7.26 3.71
CA ASP A 70 -17.28 6.66 3.99
C ASP A 70 -17.32 6.01 5.39
N PHE A 71 -16.25 5.30 5.77
CA PHE A 71 -16.19 4.57 7.03
C PHE A 71 -16.01 5.48 8.25
N VAL A 72 -15.30 6.61 8.11
CA VAL A 72 -15.11 7.58 9.19
C VAL A 72 -16.34 8.48 9.33
N GLU A 73 -16.91 8.95 8.22
CA GLU A 73 -18.13 9.75 8.23
C GLU A 73 -19.31 9.00 8.85
N ARG A 74 -19.43 7.70 8.59
CA ARG A 74 -20.55 6.90 9.07
C ARG A 74 -20.52 6.59 10.57
N PHE A 75 -19.34 6.36 11.14
CA PHE A 75 -19.22 5.82 12.51
C PHE A 75 -18.39 6.68 13.47
N GLY A 76 -17.49 7.54 13.00
CA GLY A 76 -16.64 8.34 13.87
C GLY A 76 -15.81 7.50 14.86
N ALA A 77 -15.88 7.84 16.14
CA ALA A 77 -15.14 7.17 17.21
C ALA A 77 -15.77 5.82 17.58
N ARG A 78 -14.95 4.76 17.62
CA ARG A 78 -15.39 3.37 17.85
C ARG A 78 -14.56 2.72 18.96
N PRO A 79 -14.78 3.10 20.23
CA PRO A 79 -14.08 2.50 21.35
C PRO A 79 -14.46 1.02 21.50
N SER A 80 -13.54 0.21 22.01
CA SER A 80 -13.76 -1.22 22.20
C SER A 80 -14.96 -1.51 23.12
N GLY A 81 -15.80 -2.46 22.73
CA GLY A 81 -16.99 -2.88 23.49
C GLY A 81 -18.19 -1.93 23.38
N SER A 82 -18.16 -0.97 22.46
CA SER A 82 -19.27 -0.08 22.16
C SER A 82 -20.17 -0.63 21.05
N ASP A 83 -21.43 -0.18 21.02
CA ASP A 83 -22.36 -0.51 19.95
C ASP A 83 -21.88 0.03 18.59
N GLU A 84 -21.18 1.18 18.59
CA GLU A 84 -20.59 1.76 17.38
C GLU A 84 -19.52 0.87 16.76
N LEU A 85 -18.71 0.18 17.58
CA LEU A 85 -17.71 -0.76 17.09
C LEU A 85 -18.37 -1.97 16.44
N GLU A 86 -19.36 -2.58 17.11
CA GLU A 86 -20.04 -3.76 16.57
C GLU A 86 -20.78 -3.44 15.26
N ALA A 87 -21.45 -2.28 15.18
CA ALA A 87 -22.09 -1.81 13.95
C ALA A 87 -21.09 -1.57 12.80
N ALA A 88 -19.89 -1.06 13.12
CA ALA A 88 -18.83 -0.85 12.14
C ALA A 88 -18.23 -2.18 11.64
N ILE A 89 -18.11 -3.18 12.52
CA ILE A 89 -17.69 -4.53 12.16
C ILE A 89 -18.69 -5.16 11.19
N ASP A 90 -19.99 -5.13 11.52
CA ASP A 90 -21.03 -5.71 10.66
C ASP A 90 -21.10 -5.03 9.29
N PHE A 91 -20.89 -3.71 9.25
CA PHE A 91 -20.79 -2.98 7.99
C PHE A 91 -19.60 -3.43 7.14
N MET A 92 -18.41 -3.54 7.72
CA MET A 92 -17.22 -3.99 6.99
C MET A 92 -17.35 -5.42 6.50
N LYS A 93 -17.88 -6.33 7.33
CA LYS A 93 -18.16 -7.71 6.90
C LYS A 93 -19.05 -7.75 5.67
N LYS A 94 -20.16 -6.99 5.70
CA LYS A 94 -21.10 -6.92 4.57
C LYS A 94 -20.48 -6.29 3.33
N LYS A 95 -19.64 -5.26 3.51
CA LYS A 95 -18.91 -4.62 2.40
C LYS A 95 -17.94 -5.61 1.75
N ASP A 96 -17.14 -6.30 2.55
CA ASP A 96 -16.18 -7.31 2.08
C ASP A 96 -16.89 -8.46 1.33
N GLU A 97 -18.03 -8.94 1.84
CA GLU A 97 -18.86 -9.93 1.14
C GLU A 97 -19.38 -9.40 -0.21
N GLY A 98 -19.80 -8.13 -0.25
CA GLY A 98 -20.21 -7.45 -1.48
C GLY A 98 -19.09 -7.32 -2.50
N ASP A 99 -17.85 -7.14 -2.04
CA ASP A 99 -16.64 -7.10 -2.85
C ASP A 99 -16.16 -8.51 -3.28
N GLY A 100 -16.88 -9.57 -2.85
CA GLY A 100 -16.64 -10.97 -3.25
C GLY A 100 -15.72 -11.75 -2.30
N PHE A 101 -15.38 -11.19 -1.14
CA PHE A 101 -14.62 -11.91 -0.12
C PHE A 101 -15.53 -12.83 0.69
N LYS A 102 -14.97 -13.94 1.18
CA LYS A 102 -15.68 -14.84 2.09
C LYS A 102 -15.36 -14.46 3.53
N VAL A 103 -16.37 -14.01 4.27
CA VAL A 103 -16.23 -13.58 5.66
C VAL A 103 -16.90 -14.60 6.58
N GLY A 104 -16.13 -15.56 7.08
CA GLY A 104 -16.63 -16.65 7.93
C GLY A 104 -15.79 -17.92 7.81
N LYS A 105 -16.11 -18.96 8.59
CA LYS A 105 -15.42 -20.25 8.48
C LYS A 105 -15.82 -20.94 7.18
N SER A 106 -14.79 -21.26 6.37
CA SER A 106 -14.83 -22.12 5.18
C SER A 106 -15.18 -23.56 5.49
#